data_AF-A0A7W8CV10-F1
#
_entry.id   AF-A0A7W8CV10-F1
#
_cell.length_a   1.000
_cell.length_b   1.000
_cell.length_c   1.000
_cell.angle_alpha   90.00
_cell.angle_beta   90.00
_cell.angle_gamma   90.00
#
_symmetry.space_group_name_H-M   'P 1'
#
loop_
_entity.id
_entity.type
_entity.pdbx_description
1 polymer ?
#
loop_
_entity_poly.entity_id
_entity_poly.type
_entity_poly.pdbx_seq_one_letter_code
_entity_poly.pdbx_strand_id
1 'polypeptide(L)'
;MAAKDTKSFIALNQKLLDHAMNIDVRKYGMKYQVPVGFISGSQDWTTPAECTQSYYDSIAAPAKQIKFIDGCGHYPQYEDTDIFCKTLRNMLEDLTTDIIHTKCPTHFSERQECSRCI
;
A
#
# COMPACT_ATOMS: atom_id res chain seq x y z
N MET A 1 20.93 -11.52 -22.22
CA MET A 1 20.41 -12.27 -21.05
C MET A 1 19.82 -13.56 -21.57
N ALA A 2 20.19 -14.72 -21.03
CA ALA A 2 19.60 -15.99 -21.45
C ALA A 2 18.10 -15.97 -21.11
N ALA A 3 17.24 -16.21 -22.10
CA ALA A 3 15.82 -16.43 -21.86
C ALA A 3 15.70 -17.62 -20.92
N LYS A 4 15.29 -17.37 -19.67
CA LYS A 4 15.00 -18.45 -18.72
C LYS A 4 13.92 -19.33 -19.33
N ASP A 5 14.13 -20.64 -19.33
CA ASP A 5 13.13 -21.61 -19.77
C ASP A 5 11.85 -21.43 -18.95
N THR A 6 10.85 -20.81 -19.57
CA THR A 6 9.56 -20.52 -18.95
C THR A 6 8.87 -21.80 -18.48
N LYS A 7 9.06 -22.93 -19.19
CA LYS A 7 8.45 -24.20 -18.81
C LYS A 7 9.06 -24.74 -17.53
N SER A 8 10.40 -24.74 -17.42
CA SER A 8 11.08 -25.13 -16.18
C SER A 8 10.70 -24.21 -15.01
N PHE A 9 10.61 -22.90 -15.23
CA PHE A 9 10.19 -21.95 -14.18
C PHE A 9 8.78 -22.25 -13.68
N ILE A 10 7.82 -22.46 -14.58
CA ILE A 10 6.43 -22.80 -14.21
C ILE A 10 6.40 -24.15 -13.48
N ALA A 11 7.07 -25.18 -14.01
CA ALA A 11 7.08 -26.51 -13.41
C ALA A 11 7.64 -26.50 -11.97
N LEU A 12 8.73 -25.76 -11.74
CA LEU A 12 9.31 -25.59 -10.40
C LEU A 12 8.37 -24.87 -9.43
N ASN A 13 7.55 -23.93 -9.92
CA ASN A 13 6.66 -23.10 -9.11
C ASN A 13 5.19 -23.52 -9.18
N GLN A 14 4.85 -24.66 -9.77
CA GLN A 14 3.48 -25.04 -10.11
C GLN A 14 2.53 -24.92 -8.92
N LYS A 15 2.88 -25.50 -7.77
CA LYS A 15 2.05 -25.43 -6.55
C LYS A 15 1.83 -24.00 -6.06
N LEU A 16 2.83 -23.13 -6.16
CA LEU A 16 2.73 -21.73 -5.77
C LEU A 16 1.83 -20.96 -6.74
N LEU A 17 2.02 -21.17 -8.04
CA LEU A 17 1.20 -20.54 -9.08
C LEU A 17 -0.26 -21.00 -8.96
N ASP A 18 -0.51 -22.30 -8.80
CA ASP A 18 -1.84 -22.86 -8.58
C ASP A 18 -2.50 -22.23 -7.37
N HIS A 19 -1.78 -22.10 -6.26
CA HIS A 19 -2.31 -21.46 -5.06
C HIS A 19 -2.60 -19.98 -5.29
N ALA A 20 -1.64 -19.20 -5.79
CA ALA A 20 -1.77 -17.77 -6.00
C ALA A 20 -2.91 -17.41 -6.97
N MET A 21 -3.09 -18.20 -8.03
CA MET A 21 -4.16 -17.98 -9.03
C MET A 21 -5.56 -18.36 -8.53
N ASN A 22 -5.66 -19.19 -7.49
CA ASN A 22 -6.94 -19.66 -6.94
C ASN A 22 -7.31 -19.04 -5.59
N ILE A 23 -6.42 -18.27 -4.97
CA ILE A 23 -6.73 -17.54 -3.74
C ILE A 23 -7.63 -16.35 -4.05
N ASP A 24 -8.67 -16.22 -3.24
CA ASP A 24 -9.44 -14.98 -3.13
C ASP A 24 -9.19 -14.37 -1.75
N VAL A 25 -8.43 -13.28 -1.71
CA VAL A 25 -8.04 -12.62 -0.45
C VAL A 25 -9.25 -12.08 0.34
N ARG A 26 -10.38 -11.83 -0.34
CA ARG A 26 -11.61 -11.34 0.28
C ARG A 26 -12.21 -12.37 1.25
N LYS A 27 -11.92 -13.66 1.04
CA LYS A 27 -12.41 -14.76 1.91
C LYS A 27 -11.74 -14.77 3.29
N TYR A 28 -10.62 -14.07 3.48
CA TYR A 28 -9.96 -13.94 4.78
C TYR A 28 -10.51 -12.79 5.63
N GLY A 29 -11.47 -12.04 5.09
CA GLY A 29 -12.13 -10.94 5.78
C GLY A 29 -11.83 -9.57 5.14
N MET A 30 -12.80 -8.68 5.24
CA MET A 30 -12.76 -7.33 4.66
C MET A 30 -12.51 -6.24 5.72
N LYS A 31 -12.28 -6.62 6.98
CA LYS A 31 -12.05 -5.70 8.10
C LYS A 31 -10.63 -5.86 8.61
N TYR A 32 -9.83 -4.83 8.37
CA TYR A 32 -8.46 -4.72 8.87
C TYR A 32 -8.46 -4.12 10.27
N GLN A 33 -7.51 -4.56 11.11
CA GLN A 33 -7.30 -4.05 12.46
C GLN A 33 -6.22 -2.96 12.53
N VAL A 34 -5.67 -2.58 11.38
CA VAL A 34 -4.58 -1.61 11.22
C VAL A 34 -4.97 -0.56 10.17
N PRO A 35 -4.41 0.66 10.22
CA PRO A 35 -4.56 1.62 9.13
C PRO A 35 -4.11 1.05 7.78
N VAL A 36 -4.80 1.39 6.69
CA VAL A 36 -4.51 0.86 5.35
C VAL A 36 -4.34 1.99 4.34
N GLY A 37 -3.22 1.97 3.62
CA GLY A 37 -2.92 2.92 2.54
C GLY A 37 -2.82 2.21 1.19
N PHE A 38 -3.41 2.79 0.14
CA PHE A 38 -3.25 2.34 -1.26
C PHE A 38 -2.61 3.44 -2.09
N ILE A 39 -1.52 3.11 -2.79
CA ILE A 39 -0.90 3.98 -3.80
C ILE A 39 -0.89 3.20 -5.10
N SER A 40 -1.54 3.75 -6.13
CA SER A 40 -1.68 3.12 -7.45
C SER A 40 -1.37 4.13 -8.54
N GLY A 41 -0.93 3.68 -9.72
CA GLY A 41 -0.97 4.51 -10.91
C GLY A 41 -2.41 4.73 -11.38
N SER A 42 -2.68 5.91 -11.94
CA SER A 42 -3.97 6.24 -12.58
C SER A 42 -4.18 5.53 -13.92
N GLN A 43 -3.11 5.08 -14.56
CA GLN A 43 -3.11 4.41 -15.86
C GLN A 43 -2.63 2.96 -15.75
N ASP A 44 -2.89 2.29 -14.62
CA ASP A 44 -2.57 0.88 -14.46
C ASP A 44 -3.54 0.01 -15.28
N TRP A 45 -3.05 -0.65 -16.34
CA TRP A 45 -3.86 -1.59 -17.14
C TRP A 45 -3.80 -3.04 -16.63
N THR A 46 -2.88 -3.34 -15.71
CA THR A 46 -2.72 -4.67 -15.10
C THR A 46 -3.69 -4.82 -13.91
N THR A 47 -3.76 -3.79 -13.07
CA THR A 47 -4.72 -3.65 -11.97
C THR A 47 -5.44 -2.31 -12.10
N PRO A 48 -6.50 -2.23 -12.93
CA PRO A 48 -7.23 -0.99 -13.20
C PRO A 48 -7.58 -0.19 -11.95
N ALA A 49 -7.47 1.14 -12.05
CA ALA A 49 -7.75 2.05 -10.93
C ALA A 49 -9.13 1.83 -10.32
N GLU A 50 -10.13 1.47 -11.15
CA GLU A 50 -11.48 1.12 -10.72
C GLU A 50 -11.51 -0.14 -9.87
N CYS A 51 -10.68 -1.15 -10.16
CA CYS A 51 -10.56 -2.36 -9.35
C CYS A 51 -9.96 -2.03 -7.97
N THR A 52 -8.90 -1.20 -7.95
CA THR A 52 -8.28 -0.74 -6.70
C THR A 52 -9.27 0.09 -5.87
N GLN A 53 -10.00 1.02 -6.49
CA GLN A 53 -11.01 1.84 -5.83
C GLN A 53 -12.14 0.97 -5.26
N SER A 54 -12.67 0.03 -6.07
CA SER A 54 -13.72 -0.89 -5.63
C SER A 54 -13.28 -1.73 -4.42
N TYR A 55 -12.04 -2.23 -4.42
CA TYR A 55 -11.51 -2.95 -3.27
C TYR A 55 -11.36 -2.04 -2.05
N TYR A 56 -10.79 -0.84 -2.21
CA TYR A 56 -10.67 0.15 -1.14
C TYR A 56 -12.02 0.49 -0.51
N ASP A 57 -13.07 0.66 -1.31
CA ASP A 57 -14.41 0.96 -0.83
C ASP A 57 -15.02 -0.20 -0.03
N SER A 58 -14.76 -1.43 -0.47
CA SER A 58 -15.30 -2.64 0.16
C SER A 58 -14.68 -3.00 1.52
N ILE A 59 -13.49 -2.47 1.85
CA ILE A 59 -12.81 -2.80 3.11
C ILE A 59 -13.13 -1.80 4.23
N ALA A 60 -13.04 -2.27 5.47
CA ALA A 60 -13.08 -1.44 6.68
C ALA A 60 -11.71 -1.48 7.38
N ALA A 61 -11.27 -0.35 7.94
CA ALA A 61 -10.04 -0.21 8.71
C ALA A 61 -10.20 0.95 9.72
N PRO A 62 -9.38 1.03 10.78
CA PRO A 62 -9.39 2.16 11.72
C PRO A 62 -9.16 3.52 11.03
N ALA A 63 -8.29 3.53 10.01
CA ALA A 63 -8.11 4.62 9.07
C ALA A 63 -7.78 4.03 7.70
N LYS A 64 -8.23 4.65 6.61
CA LYS A 64 -7.85 4.21 5.27
C LYS A 64 -7.70 5.38 4.30
N GLN A 65 -6.68 5.33 3.46
CA GLN A 65 -6.42 6.35 2.44
C GLN A 65 -6.06 5.69 1.11
N ILE A 66 -6.46 6.33 0.01
CA ILE A 66 -6.07 5.94 -1.34
C ILE A 66 -5.51 7.15 -2.10
N LYS A 67 -4.47 6.94 -2.88
CA LYS A 67 -3.85 7.93 -3.76
C LYS A 67 -3.57 7.30 -5.13
N PHE A 68 -3.99 8.01 -6.18
CA PHE A 68 -3.62 7.70 -7.55
C PHE A 68 -2.55 8.68 -8.02
N ILE A 69 -1.44 8.16 -8.56
CA ILE A 69 -0.41 8.98 -9.18
C ILE A 69 -0.76 9.15 -10.66
N ASP A 70 -0.99 10.41 -11.05
CA ASP A 70 -1.34 10.74 -12.43
C ASP A 70 -0.18 10.39 -13.37
N GLY A 71 -0.49 9.82 -14.54
CA GLY A 71 0.53 9.43 -15.52
C GLY A 71 1.25 8.10 -15.28
N CYS A 72 1.20 7.52 -14.07
CA CYS A 72 1.83 6.22 -13.77
C CYS A 72 0.93 5.03 -14.07
N GLY A 73 1.54 3.91 -14.46
CA GLY A 73 0.94 2.60 -14.64
C GLY A 73 1.05 1.69 -13.41
N HIS A 74 1.41 0.43 -13.65
CA HIS A 74 1.38 -0.63 -12.63
C HIS A 74 2.47 -0.48 -11.55
N TYR A 75 3.54 0.27 -11.84
CA TYR A 75 4.67 0.38 -10.94
C TYR A 75 5.01 1.85 -10.66
N PRO A 76 4.12 2.61 -10.00
CA PRO A 76 4.36 4.02 -9.71
C PRO A 76 5.67 4.27 -8.95
N GLN A 77 6.12 3.32 -8.12
CA GLN A 77 7.39 3.38 -7.39
C GLN A 77 8.64 3.33 -8.28
N TYR A 78 8.52 2.86 -9.53
CA TYR A 78 9.62 2.82 -10.50
C TYR A 78 9.46 3.86 -11.60
N GLU A 79 8.21 4.22 -11.93
CA GLU A 79 7.89 5.18 -12.98
C GLU A 79 8.13 6.63 -12.54
N ASP A 80 7.74 6.97 -11.31
CA ASP A 80 8.04 8.26 -10.69
C ASP A 80 8.36 8.08 -9.19
N THR A 81 9.61 7.73 -8.92
CA THR A 81 10.12 7.47 -7.58
C THR A 81 9.92 8.66 -6.64
N ASP A 82 10.10 9.89 -7.13
CA ASP A 82 10.06 11.09 -6.30
C ASP A 82 8.63 11.39 -5.85
N ILE A 83 7.66 11.36 -6.77
CA ILE A 83 6.25 11.53 -6.44
C ILE A 83 5.75 10.37 -5.57
N PHE A 84 6.16 9.13 -5.86
CA PHE A 84 5.81 7.98 -5.05
C PHE A 84 6.33 8.13 -3.61
N CYS A 85 7.61 8.45 -3.42
CA CYS A 85 8.21 8.62 -2.09
C CYS A 85 7.54 9.75 -1.30
N LYS A 86 7.24 10.88 -1.95
CA LYS A 86 6.50 11.98 -1.32
C LYS A 86 5.08 11.55 -0.92
N THR A 87 4.38 10.85 -1.80
CA THR A 87 3.02 10.35 -1.54
C THR A 87 3.01 9.36 -0.39
N LEU A 88 3.96 8.43 -0.36
CA LEU A 88 4.11 7.45 0.70
C LEU A 88 4.39 8.11 2.05
N ARG A 89 5.31 9.07 2.11
CA ARG A 89 5.62 9.80 3.35
C ARG A 89 4.38 10.48 3.93
N ASN A 90 3.69 11.27 3.12
CA ASN A 90 2.49 11.98 3.54
C ASN A 90 1.40 11.01 4.00
N MET A 91 1.21 9.91 3.28
CA MET A 91 0.23 8.89 3.65
C MET A 91 0.56 8.22 4.98
N LEU A 92 1.84 7.93 5.24
CA LEU A 92 2.26 7.36 6.52
C LEU A 92 2.04 8.36 7.66
N GLU A 93 2.36 9.64 7.48
CA GLU A 93 2.08 10.70 8.45
C GLU A 93 0.58 10.79 8.75
N ASP A 94 -0.25 10.89 7.72
CA ASP A 94 -1.72 10.96 7.83
C ASP A 94 -2.30 9.74 8.58
N LEU A 95 -1.89 8.53 8.20
CA LEU A 95 -2.46 7.28 8.73
C LEU A 95 -1.94 6.91 10.12
N THR A 96 -0.82 7.47 10.57
CA THR A 96 -0.19 7.13 11.86
C THR A 96 -0.31 8.21 12.92
N THR A 97 -0.90 9.36 12.60
CA THR A 97 -1.02 10.51 13.52
C THR A 97 -1.63 10.11 14.89
N ASP A 98 -2.64 9.22 14.90
CA ASP A 98 -3.26 8.74 16.15
C ASP A 98 -2.42 7.68 16.92
N ILE A 99 -1.49 7.00 16.25
CA ILE A 99 -0.58 6.00 16.85
C ILE A 99 0.63 6.68 17.52
N ILE A 100 1.11 7.80 16.94
CA ILE A 100 2.26 8.53 17.46
C ILE A 100 1.87 9.32 18.73
N HIS A 101 0.65 9.86 18.80
CA HIS A 101 0.18 10.60 19.98
C HIS A 101 -0.12 9.74 21.22
N THR A 102 -0.38 8.43 21.07
CA THR A 102 -0.63 7.54 22.21
C THR A 102 0.63 7.04 22.92
N LYS A 103 1.83 7.29 22.35
CA LYS A 103 3.13 6.96 22.96
C LYS A 103 3.85 8.13 23.61
N CYS A 104 3.24 9.31 23.70
CA CYS A 104 3.77 10.39 24.55
C CYS A 104 2.98 10.39 25.86
N PRO A 105 3.49 9.77 26.95
CA PRO A 105 2.91 9.98 28.26
C PRO A 105 3.22 11.43 28.62
N THR A 106 2.22 12.28 28.46
CA THR A 106 2.26 13.68 28.88
C THR A 106 2.68 13.74 30.33
N HIS A 107 3.86 14.27 30.63
CA HIS A 107 4.17 14.97 31.90
C HIS A 107 5.35 15.90 31.63
N PHE A 108 5.08 17.05 31.00
CA PHE A 108 5.51 18.34 31.54
C PHE A 108 4.85 19.46 30.74
N SER A 109 4.36 20.45 31.46
CA SER A 109 3.90 21.73 30.95
C SER A 109 5.00 22.38 30.12
N GLU A 110 4.77 22.50 28.81
CA GLU A 110 5.04 23.67 27.97
C GLU A 110 5.16 23.23 26.51
N ARG A 111 4.20 23.71 25.71
CA ARG A 111 4.11 23.51 24.27
C ARG A 111 5.18 24.36 23.58
N GLN A 112 6.38 23.84 23.33
CA GLN A 112 7.24 24.38 22.28
C GLN A 112 8.00 23.26 21.55
N GLU A 113 7.69 23.16 20.25
CA GLU A 113 8.54 22.65 19.18
C GLU A 113 9.01 21.18 19.27
N CYS A 114 8.12 20.25 18.90
CA CYS A 114 8.53 18.93 18.44
C CYS A 114 9.00 19.02 16.97
N SER A 115 10.19 19.58 16.74
CA SER A 115 10.85 19.63 15.42
C SER A 115 12.01 18.63 15.28
N ARG A 116 12.11 17.65 16.20
CA ARG A 116 13.30 16.77 16.34
C ARG A 116 13.03 15.27 16.38
N CYS A 117 11.89 14.82 15.88
CA CYS A 117 11.72 13.40 15.54
C CYS A 117 12.01 13.17 14.05
N ILE A 118 13.28 13.37 13.68
CA ILE A 118 13.94 12.73 12.54
C ILE A 118 15.27 12.20 13.08
#